data_AF-A0A9D6H0W8-F1
#
_entry.id   AF-A0A9D6H0W8-F1
#
_cell.length_a   1.000
_cell.length_b   1.000
_cell.length_c   1.000
_cell.angle_alpha   90.00
_cell.angle_beta   90.00
_cell.angle_gamma   90.00
#
_symmetry.space_group_name_H-M   'P 1'
#
loop_
_entity.id
_entity.type
_entity.pdbx_description
1 polymer ?
#
loop_
_entity_poly.entity_id
_entity_poly.type
_entity_poly.pdbx_seq_one_letter_code
_entity_poly.pdbx_strand_id
1 'polypeptide(L)'
;MIELESGKALDISLKEDAQGRDRVVLTLEAPDSALNLSPHQARVLATELIMAVNRAEVRNNLKHSHGMVREKQPAEPKRGLFSQAFAK
;
A
#
# COMPACT_ATOMS: atom_id res chain seq x y z
N MET A 1 6.67 3.13 -21.09
CA MET A 1 5.29 2.60 -21.16
C MET A 1 5.02 1.70 -19.98
N ILE A 2 3.97 2.00 -19.20
CA ILE A 2 3.49 1.21 -18.05
C ILE A 2 2.11 0.69 -18.43
N GLU A 3 1.93 -0.63 -18.46
CA GLU A 3 0.61 -1.23 -18.67
C GLU A 3 -0.22 -1.13 -17.39
N LEU A 4 -1.43 -0.59 -17.51
CA LEU A 4 -2.40 -0.47 -16.43
C LEU A 4 -3.36 -1.66 -16.47
N GLU A 5 -3.94 -2.01 -15.33
CA GLU A 5 -4.90 -3.14 -15.19
C GLU A 5 -6.11 -3.03 -16.13
N SER A 6 -6.44 -1.82 -16.59
CA SER A 6 -7.49 -1.57 -17.59
C SER A 6 -7.11 -1.94 -19.03
N GLY A 7 -5.91 -2.51 -19.26
CA GLY A 7 -5.37 -2.81 -20.58
C GLY A 7 -4.86 -1.57 -21.34
N LYS A 8 -4.84 -0.40 -20.68
CA LYS A 8 -4.32 0.86 -21.23
C LYS A 8 -2.87 1.05 -20.87
N ALA A 9 -2.12 1.78 -21.68
CA ALA A 9 -0.76 2.16 -21.33
C ALA A 9 -0.67 3.61 -20.83
N LEU A 10 0.17 3.82 -19.82
CA LEU A 10 0.68 5.12 -19.40
C LEU A 10 2.08 5.32 -19.98
N ASP A 11 2.23 6.30 -20.86
CA ASP A 11 3.52 6.72 -21.38
C ASP A 11 4.09 7.91 -20.60
N ILE A 12 5.41 7.95 -20.45
CA ILE A 12 6.12 9.04 -19.77
C ILE A 12 7.25 9.50 -20.68
N SER A 13 7.20 10.78 -21.06
CA SER A 13 8.20 11.39 -21.95
C SER A 13 8.73 12.70 -21.39
N LEU A 14 9.97 13.04 -21.74
CA LEU A 14 10.55 14.35 -21.52
C LEU A 14 10.38 15.17 -22.81
N LYS A 15 9.77 16.35 -22.70
CA LYS A 15 9.57 17.29 -23.80
C LYS A 15 10.02 18.68 -23.38
N GLU A 16 10.26 19.53 -24.37
CA GLU A 16 10.57 20.94 -24.16
C GLU A 16 9.31 21.79 -24.38
N ASP A 17 9.03 22.76 -23.52
CA ASP A 17 7.96 23.73 -23.74
C ASP A 17 8.38 24.85 -24.72
N ALA A 18 7.42 25.68 -25.14
CA ALA A 18 7.68 26.79 -26.07
C ALA A 18 8.71 27.83 -25.58
N GLN A 19 9.11 27.76 -24.31
CA GLN A 19 10.10 28.64 -23.68
C GLN A 19 11.45 27.95 -23.47
N GLY A 20 11.62 26.74 -23.99
CA GLY A 20 12.87 25.99 -23.87
C GLY A 20 13.03 25.23 -22.56
N ARG A 21 11.95 25.02 -21.80
CA ARG A 21 12.04 24.36 -20.48
C ARG A 21 11.57 22.93 -20.55
N ASP A 22 12.30 22.07 -19.85
CA ASP A 22 11.94 20.67 -19.66
C ASP A 22 10.57 20.50 -19.00
N ARG A 23 9.78 19.59 -19.57
CA ARG A 23 8.47 19.14 -19.09
C ARG A 23 8.41 17.62 -19.14
N VAL A 24 7.94 17.03 -18.04
CA VAL A 24 7.63 15.60 -17.99
C VAL A 24 6.16 15.44 -18.36
N VAL A 25 5.89 14.69 -19.42
CA VAL A 25 4.53 14.48 -19.93
C VAL A 25 4.12 13.04 -19.70
N LEU A 26 3.03 12.86 -18.94
CA LEU A 26 2.41 11.57 -18.70
C LEU A 26 1.16 11.47 -19.58
N THR A 27 1.10 10.50 -20.46
CA THR A 27 -0.01 10.34 -21.43
C THR A 27 -0.68 9.00 -21.23
N LEU A 28 -1.99 9.00 -21.03
CA LEU A 28 -2.79 7.77 -20.98
C LEU A 28 -3.31 7.45 -22.38
N GLU A 29 -3.10 6.22 -22.86
CA GLU A 29 -3.74 5.68 -24.07
C GLU A 29 -5.27 5.61 -23.83
N ALA A 30 -5.97 6.66 -24.25
CA ALA A 30 -7.43 6.85 -24.21
C ALA A 30 -8.12 7.02 -22.82
N PRO A 31 -8.99 8.03 -22.64
CA PRO A 31 -9.13 9.22 -23.48
C PRO A 31 -7.86 10.06 -23.35
N ASP A 32 -7.38 10.65 -24.45
CA ASP A 32 -6.09 11.35 -24.61
C ASP A 32 -5.86 12.44 -23.55
N SER A 33 -5.51 11.98 -22.35
CA SER A 33 -5.31 12.80 -21.17
C SER A 33 -3.82 12.86 -20.94
N ALA A 34 -3.28 14.05 -21.17
CA ALA A 34 -1.88 14.35 -20.97
C ALA A 34 -1.72 15.24 -19.75
N LEU A 35 -0.93 14.78 -18.78
CA LEU A 35 -0.50 15.57 -17.64
C LEU A 35 0.90 16.11 -17.90
N ASN A 36 1.02 17.43 -18.00
CA ASN A 36 2.29 18.13 -18.20
C ASN A 36 2.81 18.64 -16.86
N LEU A 37 3.97 18.17 -16.43
CA LEU A 37 4.57 18.49 -15.15
C LEU A 37 5.90 19.22 -15.34
N SER A 38 6.21 20.16 -14.45
CA SER A 38 7.60 20.58 -14.26
C SER A 38 8.45 19.43 -13.69
N PRO A 39 9.77 19.46 -13.84
CA PRO A 39 10.66 18.46 -13.24
C PRO A 39 10.49 18.33 -11.72
N HIS A 40 10.22 19.45 -11.04
CA HIS A 40 9.96 19.44 -9.60
C HIS A 40 8.66 18.71 -9.25
N GLN A 41 7.56 19.00 -9.95
CA GLN A 41 6.27 18.33 -9.72
C GLN A 41 6.34 16.83 -10.03
N ALA A 42 7.02 16.44 -11.11
CA ALA A 42 7.23 15.04 -11.46
C ALA A 42 8.03 14.31 -10.36
N ARG A 43 9.04 14.96 -9.79
CA ARG A 43 9.81 14.42 -8.65
C ARG A 43 8.94 14.22 -7.42
N VAL A 44 8.12 15.21 -7.06
CA VAL A 44 7.20 15.08 -5.92
C VAL A 44 6.23 13.92 -6.14
N LEU A 45 5.63 13.83 -7.34
CA LEU A 45 4.73 12.73 -7.70
C LEU A 45 5.42 11.36 -7.57
N ALA A 46 6.64 11.22 -8.08
CA ALA A 46 7.41 9.98 -7.98
C ALA A 46 7.67 9.58 -6.52
N THR A 47 8.03 10.55 -5.67
CA THR A 47 8.23 10.30 -4.23
C THR A 47 6.93 9.82 -3.57
N GLU A 48 5.80 10.47 -3.84
CA GLU A 48 4.50 10.05 -3.28
C GLU A 48 4.11 8.64 -3.73
N LEU A 49 4.35 8.28 -5.00
CA LEU A 49 4.11 6.93 -5.51
C LEU A 49 4.96 5.89 -4.76
N ILE A 50 6.25 6.13 -4.59
CA ILE A 50 7.15 5.24 -3.83
C ILE A 50 6.66 5.10 -2.39
N MET A 51 6.27 6.20 -1.74
CA MET A 51 5.76 6.15 -0.38
C MET A 51 4.45 5.38 -0.26
N ALA A 52 3.54 5.53 -1.23
CA ALA A 52 2.30 4.78 -1.26
C ALA A 52 2.54 3.27 -1.41
N VAL A 53 3.50 2.87 -2.27
CA VAL A 53 3.93 1.48 -2.43
C VAL A 53 4.49 0.93 -1.12
N ASN A 54 5.46 1.63 -0.51
CA ASN A 54 6.06 1.22 0.76
C ASN A 54 4.99 1.04 1.85
N ARG A 55 4.00 1.95 1.93
CA ARG A 55 2.88 1.82 2.87
C ARG A 55 2.00 0.61 2.58
N ALA A 56 1.75 0.27 1.31
CA ALA A 56 0.97 -0.90 0.94
C ALA A 56 1.67 -2.21 1.33
N GLU A 57 2.97 -2.31 1.07
CA GLU A 57 3.79 -3.47 1.42
C GLU A 57 3.88 -3.68 2.94
N VAL A 58 4.13 -2.62 3.70
CA VAL A 58 4.16 -2.69 5.17
C VAL A 58 2.81 -3.19 5.71
N ARG A 59 1.68 -2.67 5.19
CA ARG A 59 0.35 -3.14 5.59
C ARG A 59 0.16 -4.63 5.29
N ASN A 60 0.64 -5.11 4.15
CA ASN A 60 0.55 -6.52 3.80
C ASN A 60 1.37 -7.40 4.75
N ASN A 61 2.62 -7.00 5.03
CA ASN A 61 3.51 -7.71 5.95
C ASN A 61 2.94 -7.78 7.37
N LEU A 62 2.32 -6.69 7.85
CA LEU A 62 1.67 -6.66 9.15
C LEU A 62 0.42 -7.56 9.23
N LYS A 63 -0.37 -7.66 8.15
CA LYS A 63 -1.50 -8.61 8.08
C LYS A 63 -1.03 -10.06 8.16
N HIS A 64 0.08 -10.39 7.50
CA HIS A 64 0.66 -11.73 7.56
C HIS A 64 1.31 -12.04 8.91
N SER A 65 1.87 -11.05 9.61
CA SER A 65 2.50 -11.26 10.92
C SER A 65 1.50 -11.41 12.10
N HIS A 66 0.24 -10.99 11.94
CA HIS A 66 -0.82 -11.23 12.92
C HIS A 66 -1.19 -12.72 13.11
N GLY A 67 -0.68 -13.63 12.28
CA GLY A 67 -0.82 -15.08 12.45
C GLY A 67 0.15 -15.74 13.44
N MET A 68 1.18 -15.02 13.93
CA MET A 68 2.26 -15.63 14.74
C MET A 68 2.19 -15.34 16.25
N VAL A 69 1.21 -14.59 16.75
CA VAL A 69 1.12 -14.23 18.19
C VAL A 69 -0.16 -14.76 18.85
N ARG A 70 -0.74 -15.84 18.33
CA ARG A 70 -1.80 -16.58 19.04
C ARG A 70 -1.50 -18.08 19.06
N GLU A 71 -0.29 -18.43 19.49
CA GLU A 71 -0.10 -19.75 20.08
C GLU A 71 -0.94 -19.85 21.36
N LYS A 72 -1.83 -20.84 21.33
CA LYS A 72 -2.73 -21.28 22.38
C LYS A 72 -2.09 -21.21 23.76
N GLN A 73 -2.64 -20.38 24.64
CA GLN A 73 -2.68 -20.74 26.05
C GLN A 73 -3.88 -21.71 26.20
N PRO A 74 -3.67 -22.99 26.54
CA PRO A 74 -4.80 -23.86 26.85
C PRO A 74 -5.43 -23.34 28.14
N ALA A 75 -6.65 -22.83 28.03
CA ALA A 75 -7.50 -22.58 29.19
C ALA A 75 -7.82 -23.94 29.82
N GLU A 76 -7.19 -24.27 30.94
CA GLU A 76 -7.65 -25.37 31.79
C GLU A 76 -9.05 -25.03 32.33
N PRO A 77 -10.08 -25.87 32.10
CA PRO A 77 -11.36 -25.71 32.76
C PRO A 77 -11.37 -26.55 34.03
N LYS A 78 -11.07 -25.97 35.19
CA LYS A 78 -11.35 -26.63 36.48
C LYS A 78 -12.83 -26.48 36.83
N ARG A 79 -13.64 -27.46 36.41
CA ARG A 79 -14.99 -27.72 36.92
C ARG A 79 -14.93 -28.86 37.96
N GLY A 80 -15.60 -28.65 39.09
CA GLY A 80 -15.90 -29.64 40.14
C GLY A 80 -14.97 -29.49 41.36
N LEU A 81 -15.42 -29.41 42.61
CA LEU A 81 -16.61 -29.99 43.24
C LEU A 81 -17.03 -29.14 44.44
N PHE A 82 -18.34 -28.96 44.60
CA PHE A 82 -18.98 -28.59 45.86
C PHE A 82 -18.89 -29.75 46.87
N SER A 83 -18.95 -29.38 48.16
CA SER A 83 -19.45 -30.17 49.31
C SER A 83 -18.43 -30.99 50.11
N GLN A 84 -18.07 -30.56 51.32
CA GLN A 84 -18.66 -31.05 52.59
C GLN A 84 -17.81 -30.68 53.81
N ALA A 85 -18.51 -30.19 54.84
CA ALA A 85 -18.31 -30.35 56.30
C ALA A 85 -16.89 -30.36 56.87
N PHE A 86 -16.62 -29.52 57.88
CA PHE A 86 -16.41 -29.99 59.26
C PHE A 86 -16.62 -28.82 60.24
N ALA A 87 -17.65 -28.97 61.07
CA ALA A 87 -17.75 -28.30 62.36
C ALA A 87 -17.05 -29.18 63.40
N LYS A 88 -16.23 -28.56 64.25
CA LYS A 88 -16.08 -28.88 65.68
C LYS A 88 -15.29 -27.77 66.37
#